data_AF-A0A937LLC5-F1
#
_entry.id   AF-A0A937LLC5-F1
#
_cell.length_a   1.000
_cell.length_b   1.000
_cell.length_c   1.000
_cell.angle_alpha   90.00
_cell.angle_beta   90.00
_cell.angle_gamma   90.00
#
_symmetry.space_group_name_H-M   'P 1'
#
loop_
_entity.id
_entity.type
_entity.pdbx_description
1 polymer ?
#
loop_
_entity_poly.entity_id
_entity_poly.type
_entity_poly.pdbx_seq_one_letter_code
_entity_poly.pdbx_strand_id
1 'polypeptide(L)' 'MSDKAFKHKITFRNRQNKTLEVSENESILDVFEAAGWVLPVACRYGGCITCAAKMISGSVRQPK' A
#
# COMPACT_ATOMS: atom_id res chain seq x y z
N MET A 1 22.07 14.80 -6.44
CA MET A 1 20.64 14.67 -6.77
C MET A 1 19.95 14.10 -5.54
N SER A 2 19.46 14.94 -4.63
CA SER A 2 18.76 14.46 -3.43
C SER A 2 17.28 14.32 -3.79
N ASP A 3 16.93 13.15 -4.35
CA ASP A 3 15.55 12.71 -4.52
C ASP A 3 14.92 12.55 -3.14
N LYS A 4 14.27 13.61 -2.67
CA LYS A 4 13.44 13.57 -1.47
C LYS A 4 12.19 12.76 -1.85
N ALA A 5 12.29 11.44 -1.75
CA ALA A 5 11.18 10.54 -2.02
C ALA A 5 10.00 10.93 -1.12
N PHE A 6 8.89 11.36 -1.73
CA PHE A 6 7.66 11.62 -0.99
C PHE A 6 7.18 10.29 -0.40
N LYS A 7 6.90 10.31 0.90
CA LYS A 7 6.42 9.14 1.64
C LYS A 7 5.01 9.38 2.11
N HIS A 8 4.17 8.37 1.94
CA HIS A 8 2.79 8.35 2.39
C HIS A 8 2.65 7.40 3.58
N LYS A 9 1.93 7.84 4.62
CA LYS A 9 1.65 7.03 5.79
C LYS A 9 0.40 6.20 5.54
N ILE A 10 0.55 4.88 5.45
CA ILE A 10 -0.54 3.95 5.13
C ILE A 10 -0.90 3.13 6.38
N THR A 11 -2.19 3.09 6.73
CA THR A 11 -2.70 2.37 7.91
C THR A 11 -3.79 1.36 7.53
N PHE A 12 -3.59 0.09 7.87
CA PHE A 12 -4.63 -0.94 7.75
C PHE A 12 -5.39 -1.12 9.07
N ARG A 13 -6.63 -0.62 9.14
CA ARG A 13 -7.45 -0.68 10.37
C ARG A 13 -7.76 -2.11 10.82
N ASN A 14 -8.05 -3.00 9.87
CA ASN A 14 -8.35 -4.42 10.16
C ASN A 14 -7.10 -5.27 10.43
N ARG A 15 -5.90 -4.69 10.41
CA ARG A 15 -4.63 -5.36 10.71
C ARG A 15 -3.96 -4.70 11.91
N GLN A 16 -4.67 -4.66 13.03
CA GLN A 16 -4.18 -4.07 14.30
C GLN A 16 -3.75 -2.59 14.16
N ASN A 17 -4.42 -1.84 13.28
CA ASN A 17 -4.01 -0.47 12.92
C ASN A 17 -2.54 -0.35 12.49
N LYS A 18 -1.98 -1.41 11.89
CA LYS A 18 -0.60 -1.42 11.43
C LYS A 18 -0.39 -0.29 10.46
N THR A 19 0.67 0.47 10.70
CA THR A 19 1.02 1.65 9.95
C THR A 19 2.47 1.57 9.49
N LEU A 20 2.70 1.84 8.20
CA LEU A 20 4.03 1.91 7.58
C LEU A 20 4.10 3.15 6.70
N GLU A 21 5.32 3.65 6.49
CA GLU A 21 5.60 4.69 5.50
C GLU A 21 5.96 4.02 4.18
N VAL A 22 5.33 4.45 3.09
CA VAL A 22 5.52 3.91 1.74
C VAL A 22 5.98 5.05 0.84
N SER A 23 7.11 4.88 0.16
CA SER A 23 7.59 5.82 -0.86
C SER A 23 6.68 5.83 -2.09
N GLU A 24 6.59 6.94 -2.82
CA GLU A 24 5.85 7.01 -4.09
C GLU A 24 6.37 6.03 -5.17
N ASN A 25 7.64 5.59 -5.04
CA ASN A 25 8.27 4.64 -5.95
C ASN A 25 8.14 3.17 -5.49
N GLU A 26 7.45 2.92 -4.37
CA GLU A 26 7.31 1.59 -3.78
C GLU A 26 5.85 1.12 -3.77
N SER A 27 5.67 -0.19 -3.90
CA SER A 27 4.36 -0.82 -3.73
C SER A 27 4.01 -0.93 -2.25
N ILE A 28 2.77 -0.58 -1.89
CA ILE A 28 2.23 -0.83 -0.55
C ILE A 28 2.33 -2.32 -0.19
N LEU A 29 2.11 -3.21 -1.16
CA LEU A 29 2.21 -4.66 -0.91
C LEU A 29 3.63 -5.05 -0.48
N ASP A 30 4.63 -4.62 -1.23
CA ASP A 30 6.02 -5.02 -1.01
C ASP A 30 6.57 -4.45 0.31
N VAL A 31 6.23 -3.21 0.65
CA VAL A 31 6.64 -2.59 1.94
C VAL A 31 6.04 -3.34 3.13
N PHE A 32 4.78 -3.76 3.05
CA PHE A 32 4.16 -4.53 4.12
C PHE A 32 4.70 -5.97 4.19
N GLU A 33 4.95 -6.62 3.05
CA GLU A 33 5.56 -7.96 3.00
C GLU A 33 7.00 -7.95 3.56
N ALA A 34 7.81 -6.96 3.22
CA ALA A 34 9.16 -6.78 3.77
C ALA A 34 9.15 -6.55 5.30
N ALA A 35 8.06 -5.96 5.82
CA ALA A 35 7.83 -5.83 7.26
C ALA A 35 7.25 -7.09 7.92
N GLY A 36 7.14 -8.21 7.18
CA GLY A 36 6.64 -9.50 7.66
C GLY A 36 5.12 -9.65 7.64
N TRP A 37 4.38 -8.78 6.95
CA TRP A 37 2.92 -8.85 6.88
C TRP A 37 2.43 -9.48 5.57
N VAL A 38 1.56 -10.46 5.69
CA VAL A 38 0.91 -11.07 4.52
C VAL A 38 -0.38 -10.33 4.20
N LEU A 39 -0.43 -9.68 3.04
CA LEU A 39 -1.64 -9.07 2.48
C LEU A 39 -2.24 -9.99 1.42
N PRO A 40 -3.58 -9.98 1.24
CA PRO A 40 -4.22 -10.79 0.20
C PRO A 40 -3.81 -10.27 -1.18
N VAL A 41 -3.12 -11.10 -1.96
CA VAL A 41 -2.67 -10.75 -3.32
C VAL A 41 -2.62 -12.02 -4.17
N ALA A 42 -2.98 -11.90 -5.44
CA ALA A 42 -2.85 -12.97 -6.43
C ALA A 42 -2.11 -12.49 -7.68
N CYS A 43 -2.66 -11.51 -8.41
CA CYS A 43 -2.16 -11.17 -9.74
C CYS A 43 -0.94 -10.24 -9.79
N ARG A 44 -0.75 -9.37 -8.79
CA ARG A 44 0.26 -8.28 -8.76
C ARG A 44 0.26 -7.28 -9.95
N TYR A 45 -0.62 -7.44 -10.94
CA TYR A 45 -0.78 -6.51 -12.07
C TYR A 45 -2.08 -5.67 -12.02
N GLY A 46 -2.91 -5.86 -10.99
CA GLY A 46 -4.10 -5.04 -10.75
C GLY A 46 -5.43 -5.55 -11.36
N GLY A 47 -5.50 -6.74 -11.96
CA GLY A 47 -6.74 -7.23 -12.59
C GLY A 47 -7.62 -8.14 -11.73
N CYS A 48 -7.07 -8.87 -10.75
CA CYS A 48 -7.82 -9.92 -10.04
C CYS A 48 -8.66 -9.44 -8.84
N ILE A 49 -8.60 -8.15 -8.48
CA ILE A 49 -9.25 -7.52 -7.31
C ILE A 49 -8.97 -8.13 -5.91
N THR A 50 -8.15 -9.18 -5.78
CA THR A 50 -7.86 -9.83 -4.50
C THR A 50 -7.25 -8.89 -3.44
N CYS A 51 -6.44 -7.92 -3.87
CA CYS A 51 -5.83 -6.92 -3.00
C CYS A 51 -6.68 -5.66 -2.80
N ALA A 52 -7.93 -5.64 -3.29
CA ALA A 52 -8.79 -4.48 -3.13
C ALA A 52 -9.03 -4.14 -1.65
N ALA A 53 -8.97 -2.86 -1.32
CA ALA A 53 -9.19 -2.35 0.03
C ALA A 53 -10.18 -1.18 0.01
N LYS A 54 -10.95 -1.04 1.08
CA LYS A 54 -11.87 0.10 1.26
C LYS A 54 -11.08 1.31 1.77
N MET A 55 -11.16 2.43 1.06
CA MET A 55 -10.64 3.72 1.55
C MET A 55 -11.55 4.21 2.69
N ILE A 56 -10.98 4.41 3.88
CA ILE A 56 -11.70 4.96 5.05
C ILE A 56 -11.44 6.46 5.22
N SER A 57 -10.22 6.91 4.88
CA SER A 57 -9.82 8.32 4.97
C SER A 57 -8.65 8.58 4.00
N GLY A 58 -8.54 9.83 3.52
CA GLY A 58 -7.50 10.25 2.58
C GLY A 58 -7.98 10.26 1.12
N SER A 59 -7.03 10.30 0.19
CA SER A 59 -7.30 10.30 -1.25
C SER A 59 -6.31 9.39 -1.96
N VAL A 60 -6.79 8.65 -2.97
CA VAL A 60 -5.94 7.79 -3.82
C VAL A 60 -6.17 8.15 -5.29
N ARG A 61 -5.11 8.11 -6.09
CA ARG A 61 -5.19 8.22 -7.54
C ARG A 61 -5.26 6.81 -8.14
N GLN A 62 -6.42 6.44 -8.68
CA GLN A 62 -6.57 5.22 -9.49
C GLN A 62 -6.58 5.62 -10.96
N PRO A 63 -5.69 5.06 -11.81
CA PRO A 63 -5.78 5.25 -13.26
C PRO A 63 -7.12 4.68 -13.76
N LYS A 64 -7.70 5.35 -14.77
CA LYS A 64 -8.91 4.89 -15.46
C LYS A 64 -8.63 3.64 -16.28
#